data_AF-E1ZZI0-F1
#
_entry.id   AF-E1ZZI0-F1
#
_cell.length_a   1.000
_cell.length_b   1.000
_cell.length_c   1.000
_cell.angle_alpha   90.00
_cell.angle_beta   90.00
_cell.angle_gamma   90.00
#
_symmetry.space_group_name_H-M   'P 1'
#
loop_
_entity.id
_entity.type
_entity.pdbx_description
1 polymer ?
#
loop_
_entity_poly.entity_id
_entity_poly.type
_entity_poly.pdbx_seq_one_letter_code
_entity_poly.pdbx_strand_id
1 'polypeptide(L)'
;KKRRLASLVTHSTTEELIYATQMSLRSKGKRDAAETVKQIEISPNRATRIKKAYKNSHKLTPIKLKGEEALALYIDAKLTKNQYVLIRSQAKTQNADIYPSYNKLLEAKKKCYPKDIIITEVSAEIKLQALLDHTIQRF
;
A
#
# COMPACT_ATOMS: atom_id res chain seq x y z
N LYS A 1 0.51 27.44 -31.65
CA LYS A 1 0.79 27.80 -30.23
C LYS A 1 2.27 28.15 -29.98
N LYS A 2 3.25 27.29 -30.31
CA LYS A 2 4.69 27.51 -30.03
C LYS A 2 5.28 28.82 -30.61
N ARG A 3 4.98 29.17 -31.87
CA ARG A 3 5.43 30.44 -32.51
C ARG A 3 4.93 31.72 -31.84
N ARG A 4 3.71 31.71 -31.27
CA ARG A 4 3.13 32.87 -30.55
C ARG A 4 3.68 33.04 -29.13
N LEU A 5 4.15 31.95 -28.52
CA LEU A 5 4.77 31.97 -27.19
C LEU A 5 6.25 32.35 -27.25
N ALA A 6 6.89 32.27 -28.41
CA ALA A 6 8.30 32.57 -28.58
C ALA A 6 8.62 34.01 -28.16
N SER A 7 7.83 34.99 -28.58
CA SER A 7 8.00 36.40 -28.20
C SER A 7 7.81 36.63 -26.70
N LEU A 8 6.88 35.91 -26.06
CA LEU A 8 6.63 36.02 -24.62
C LEU A 8 7.79 35.43 -23.80
N VAL A 9 8.36 34.32 -24.25
CA VAL A 9 9.48 33.66 -23.57
C VAL A 9 10.80 34.42 -23.77
N THR A 10 10.97 35.13 -24.88
CA THR A 10 12.20 35.91 -25.14
C THR A 10 12.25 37.24 -24.41
N HIS A 11 11.10 37.85 -24.10
CA HIS A 11 11.02 39.19 -23.51
C HIS A 11 10.68 39.20 -22.01
N SER A 12 10.26 38.08 -21.43
CA SER A 12 9.92 37.99 -20.00
C SER A 12 10.93 37.13 -19.25
N THR A 13 11.18 37.50 -18.00
CA THR A 13 12.03 36.71 -17.11
C THR A 13 11.29 35.46 -16.64
N THR A 14 12.05 34.45 -16.19
CA THR A 14 11.47 33.21 -15.67
C THR A 14 10.60 33.45 -14.43
N GLU A 15 10.98 34.40 -13.57
CA GLU A 15 10.25 34.77 -12.35
C GLU A 15 8.89 35.42 -12.69
N GLU A 16 8.87 36.34 -13.65
CA GLU A 16 7.64 36.97 -14.14
C GLU A 16 6.68 35.95 -14.75
N LEU A 17 7.22 35.00 -15.53
CA LEU A 17 6.42 33.93 -16.14
C LEU A 17 5.83 33.00 -15.08
N ILE A 18 6.59 32.68 -14.02
CA ILE A 18 6.11 31.87 -12.89
C ILE A 18 5.01 32.61 -12.14
N TYR A 19 5.22 33.90 -11.81
CA TYR A 19 4.24 34.70 -11.09
C TYR A 19 2.95 34.91 -11.90
N ALA A 20 3.06 35.23 -13.19
CA ALA A 20 1.91 35.35 -14.09
C ALA A 20 1.12 34.04 -14.20
N THR A 21 1.83 32.90 -14.19
CA THR A 21 1.20 31.57 -14.17
C THR A 21 0.46 31.35 -12.85
N GLN A 22 1.04 31.69 -11.70
CA GLN A 22 0.38 31.59 -10.39
C GLN A 22 -0.91 32.45 -10.36
N MET A 23 -0.85 33.69 -10.85
CA MET A 23 -2.01 34.59 -10.92
C MET A 23 -3.12 34.04 -11.82
N SER A 24 -2.76 33.53 -13.01
CA SER A 24 -3.73 32.93 -13.94
C SER A 24 -4.39 31.67 -13.36
N LEU A 25 -3.65 30.88 -12.57
CA LEU A 25 -4.21 29.68 -11.91
C LEU A 25 -5.17 30.05 -10.79
N ARG A 26 -4.85 31.08 -9.99
CA ARG A 26 -5.73 31.58 -8.93
C ARG A 26 -7.03 32.18 -9.48
N SER A 27 -6.94 32.98 -10.54
CA SER A 27 -8.13 33.59 -11.16
C SER A 27 -9.08 32.56 -11.77
N LYS A 28 -8.56 31.38 -12.15
CA LYS A 28 -9.34 30.23 -12.63
C LYS A 28 -9.78 29.28 -11.52
N GLY A 29 -9.60 29.65 -10.25
CA GLY A 29 -9.98 28.84 -9.08
C GLY A 29 -9.06 27.63 -8.80
N LYS A 30 -7.98 27.44 -9.56
CA LYS A 30 -7.04 26.31 -9.41
C LYS A 30 -5.99 26.59 -8.34
N ARG A 31 -6.45 26.74 -7.09
CA ARG A 31 -5.62 27.16 -5.95
C ARG A 31 -4.45 26.21 -5.67
N ASP A 32 -4.69 24.90 -5.68
CA ASP A 32 -3.63 23.90 -5.42
C ASP A 32 -2.55 23.92 -6.51
N ALA A 33 -2.94 24.08 -7.77
CA ALA A 33 -1.99 24.20 -8.87
C ALA A 33 -1.11 25.45 -8.73
N ALA A 34 -1.70 26.60 -8.35
CA ALA A 34 -0.95 27.82 -8.09
C ALA A 34 0.05 27.65 -6.94
N GLU A 35 -0.36 26.96 -5.87
CA GLU A 35 0.51 26.67 -4.73
C GLU A 35 1.64 25.72 -5.12
N THR A 36 1.39 24.68 -5.92
CA THR A 36 2.47 23.79 -6.39
C THR A 36 3.54 24.52 -7.21
N VAL A 37 3.14 25.46 -8.06
CA VAL A 37 4.07 26.29 -8.85
C VAL A 37 4.92 27.16 -7.93
N LYS A 38 4.32 27.78 -6.92
CA LYS A 38 5.04 28.55 -5.88
C LYS A 38 6.02 27.66 -5.10
N GLN A 39 5.59 26.47 -4.72
CA GLN A 39 6.44 25.53 -3.96
C GLN A 39 7.67 25.08 -4.74
N ILE A 40 7.59 24.98 -6.07
CA ILE A 40 8.72 24.58 -6.92
C ILE A 40 9.85 25.63 -6.92
N GLU A 41 9.51 26.90 -6.73
CA GLU A 41 10.43 28.05 -6.78
C GLU A 41 11.28 28.20 -5.51
N ILE A 42 10.81 27.68 -4.36
CA ILE A 42 11.46 27.85 -3.05
C ILE A 42 12.92 27.36 -3.02
N SER A 43 13.29 26.36 -3.84
CA SER A 43 14.67 25.89 -3.93
C SER A 43 14.95 25.20 -5.27
N PRO A 44 16.17 25.31 -5.83
CA PRO A 44 16.53 24.72 -7.13
C PRO A 44 16.26 23.21 -7.22
N ASN A 45 16.39 22.50 -6.09
CA ASN A 45 16.19 21.05 -6.02
C ASN A 45 14.77 20.66 -5.58
N ARG A 46 13.88 21.62 -5.33
CA ARG A 46 12.53 21.34 -4.83
C ARG A 46 11.68 20.64 -5.89
N ALA A 47 11.77 21.08 -7.14
CA ALA A 47 11.13 20.43 -8.29
C ALA A 47 11.54 18.95 -8.42
N THR A 48 12.84 18.67 -8.29
CA THR A 48 13.39 17.32 -8.42
C THR A 48 12.97 16.43 -7.26
N ARG A 49 12.91 16.97 -6.04
CA ARG A 49 12.39 16.28 -4.84
C ARG A 49 10.91 15.94 -4.99
N ILE A 50 10.06 16.88 -5.42
CA ILE A 50 8.64 16.64 -5.66
C ILE A 50 8.45 15.54 -6.72
N LYS A 51 9.19 15.62 -7.83
CA LYS A 51 9.15 14.59 -8.90
C LYS A 51 9.56 13.21 -8.38
N LYS A 52 10.62 13.12 -7.57
CA LYS A 52 11.07 11.85 -6.96
C LYS A 52 10.03 11.30 -5.98
N ALA A 53 9.49 12.15 -5.11
CA ALA A 53 8.47 11.76 -4.13
C ALA A 53 7.19 11.25 -4.82
N TYR A 54 6.72 11.93 -5.87
CA TYR A 54 5.56 11.50 -6.64
C TYR A 54 5.79 10.16 -7.34
N LYS A 55 6.97 9.96 -7.95
CA LYS A 55 7.32 8.67 -8.58
C LYS A 55 7.44 7.53 -7.57
N ASN A 56 7.88 7.83 -6.36
CA ASN A 56 8.09 6.84 -5.32
C ASN A 56 6.88 6.64 -4.41
N SER A 57 5.84 7.48 -4.49
CA SER A 57 4.69 7.45 -3.58
C SER A 57 4.04 6.06 -3.47
N HIS A 58 3.89 5.36 -4.60
CA HIS A 58 3.37 3.99 -4.66
C HIS A 58 4.32 2.93 -4.09
N LYS A 59 5.62 3.22 -3.98
CA LYS A 59 6.62 2.32 -3.39
C LYS A 59 6.74 2.48 -1.86
N LEU A 60 6.29 3.60 -1.30
CA LEU A 60 6.44 3.89 0.14
C LEU A 60 5.37 3.24 1.00
N THR A 61 4.25 2.78 0.43
CA THR A 61 3.19 2.17 1.23
C THR A 61 3.52 0.70 1.51
N PRO A 62 3.54 0.27 2.78
CA PRO A 62 3.75 -1.12 3.12
C PRO A 62 2.70 -2.01 2.45
N ILE A 63 3.16 -3.10 1.83
CA ILE A 63 2.28 -4.07 1.20
C ILE A 63 1.67 -4.95 2.28
N LYS A 64 0.35 -5.06 2.25
CA LYS A 64 -0.40 -5.90 3.19
C LYS A 64 -0.26 -7.37 2.84
N LEU A 65 0.08 -8.19 3.83
CA LEU A 65 0.18 -9.64 3.69
C LEU A 65 -1.19 -10.25 3.38
N LYS A 66 -1.18 -11.28 2.53
CA LYS A 66 -2.35 -12.13 2.32
C LYS A 66 -2.62 -12.98 3.56
N GLY A 67 -3.85 -13.51 3.66
CA GLY A 67 -4.24 -14.35 4.80
C GLY A 67 -3.36 -15.59 4.97
N GLU A 68 -2.93 -16.21 3.87
CA GLU A 68 -2.06 -17.38 3.85
C GLU A 68 -0.62 -17.05 4.26
N GLU A 69 -0.04 -15.97 3.72
CA GLU A 69 1.30 -15.49 4.08
C GLU A 69 1.37 -15.11 5.56
N ALA A 70 0.33 -14.42 6.06
CA ALA A 70 0.23 -14.05 7.46
C ALA A 70 0.02 -15.27 8.37
N LEU A 71 -0.69 -16.30 7.90
CA LEU A 71 -0.85 -17.56 8.62
C LEU A 71 0.47 -18.34 8.70
N ALA A 72 1.25 -18.38 7.61
CA ALA A 72 2.58 -18.98 7.59
C ALA A 72 3.48 -18.29 8.63
N LEU A 73 3.58 -16.96 8.58
CA LEU A 73 4.33 -16.17 9.56
C LEU A 73 3.87 -16.43 11.01
N TYR A 74 2.55 -16.51 11.24
CA TYR A 74 1.99 -16.81 12.56
C TYR A 74 2.43 -18.19 13.10
N ILE A 75 2.46 -19.21 12.23
CA ILE A 75 2.86 -20.58 12.59
C ILE A 75 4.38 -20.67 12.76
N ASP A 76 5.15 -20.16 11.80
CA ASP A 76 6.61 -20.25 11.78
C ASP A 76 7.24 -19.52 12.98
N ALA A 77 6.67 -18.35 13.33
CA ALA A 77 7.09 -17.58 14.50
C ALA A 77 6.45 -18.06 15.81
N LYS A 78 5.65 -19.14 15.80
CA LYS A 78 4.98 -19.73 16.96
C LYS A 78 4.21 -18.71 17.80
N LEU A 79 3.55 -17.77 17.14
CA LEU A 79 2.85 -16.69 17.82
C LEU A 79 1.58 -17.20 18.49
N THR A 80 1.26 -16.63 19.65
CA THR A 80 -0.08 -16.70 20.22
C THR A 80 -0.98 -15.66 19.56
N LYS A 81 -2.31 -15.86 19.66
CA LYS A 81 -3.31 -14.89 19.18
C LYS A 81 -3.06 -13.49 19.74
N ASN A 82 -2.76 -13.39 21.03
CA ASN A 82 -2.54 -12.12 21.71
C ASN A 82 -1.28 -11.41 21.19
N GLN A 83 -0.18 -12.15 21.01
CA GLN A 83 1.06 -11.60 20.43
C GLN A 83 0.84 -11.10 19.01
N TYR A 84 0.14 -11.86 18.17
CA TYR A 84 -0.16 -11.44 16.80
C TYR A 84 -1.01 -10.16 16.76
N VAL A 85 -2.05 -10.08 17.59
CA VAL A 85 -2.90 -8.88 17.69
C VAL A 85 -2.11 -7.68 18.18
N LEU A 86 -1.21 -7.87 19.16
CA LEU A 86 -0.34 -6.83 19.67
C LEU A 86 0.61 -6.29 18.58
N ILE A 87 1.32 -7.18 17.88
CA ILE A 87 2.22 -6.82 16.76
C ILE A 87 1.46 -6.05 15.68
N ARG A 88 0.28 -6.54 15.29
CA ARG A 88 -0.57 -5.86 14.31
C ARG A 88 -1.00 -4.48 14.80
N SER A 89 -1.41 -4.35 16.06
CA SER A 89 -1.81 -3.07 16.63
C SER A 89 -0.65 -2.08 16.59
N GLN A 90 0.53 -2.50 17.02
CA GLN A 90 1.73 -1.69 17.02
C GLN A 90 2.18 -1.29 15.60
N ALA A 91 2.06 -2.17 14.62
CA ALA A 91 2.36 -1.82 13.23
C ALA A 91 1.38 -0.75 12.70
N LYS A 92 0.08 -0.88 13.05
CA LYS A 92 -0.94 0.10 12.66
C LYS A 92 -0.72 1.48 13.25
N THR A 93 -0.28 1.58 14.52
CA THR A 93 0.03 2.88 15.13
C THR A 93 1.20 3.57 14.43
N GLN A 94 2.08 2.81 13.77
CA GLN A 94 3.18 3.31 12.95
C GLN A 94 2.80 3.51 11.47
N ASN A 95 1.49 3.60 11.15
CA ASN A 95 0.97 3.73 9.79
C ASN A 95 1.32 2.56 8.84
N ALA A 96 1.64 1.39 9.40
CA ALA A 96 1.95 0.18 8.65
C ALA A 96 0.83 -0.86 8.78
N ASP A 97 -0.15 -0.84 7.86
CA ASP A 97 -1.21 -1.86 7.77
C ASP A 97 -0.73 -3.14 7.04
N ILE A 98 0.40 -3.68 7.49
CA ILE A 98 1.05 -4.89 6.91
C ILE A 98 0.26 -6.15 7.25
N TYR A 99 -0.17 -6.30 8.51
CA TYR A 99 -0.73 -7.55 9.01
C TYR A 99 -2.27 -7.58 8.88
N PRO A 100 -2.84 -8.59 8.21
CA PRO A 100 -4.30 -8.75 8.12
C PRO A 100 -4.92 -9.05 9.49
N SER A 101 -6.24 -8.89 9.60
CA SER A 101 -6.95 -9.22 10.84
C SER A 101 -6.85 -10.72 11.17
N TYR A 102 -6.94 -11.05 12.46
CA TYR A 102 -6.92 -12.45 12.91
C TYR A 102 -8.03 -13.30 12.27
N ASN A 103 -9.18 -12.71 11.94
CA ASN A 103 -10.26 -13.41 11.23
C ASN A 103 -9.82 -13.92 9.84
N LYS A 104 -8.99 -13.15 9.11
CA LYS A 104 -8.45 -13.60 7.83
C LYS A 104 -7.47 -14.77 7.98
N LEU A 105 -6.72 -14.81 9.08
CA LEU A 105 -5.89 -15.97 9.42
C LEU A 105 -6.75 -17.18 9.74
N LEU A 106 -7.86 -16.99 10.45
CA LEU A 106 -8.80 -18.07 10.77
C LEU A 106 -9.45 -18.64 9.50
N GLU A 107 -9.86 -17.77 8.57
CA GLU A 107 -10.37 -18.19 7.25
C GLU A 107 -9.33 -19.00 6.47
N ALA A 108 -8.08 -18.51 6.40
CA ALA A 108 -6.99 -19.23 5.76
C ALA A 108 -6.73 -20.59 6.45
N LYS A 109 -6.75 -20.61 7.79
CA LYS A 109 -6.56 -21.83 8.58
C LYS A 109 -7.67 -22.85 8.34
N LYS A 110 -8.92 -22.39 8.24
CA LYS A 110 -10.08 -23.25 7.93
C LYS A 110 -9.98 -23.88 6.54
N LYS A 111 -9.51 -23.12 5.55
CA LYS A 111 -9.28 -23.64 4.19
C LYS A 111 -8.22 -24.73 4.13
N CYS A 112 -7.31 -24.79 5.11
CA CYS A 112 -6.30 -25.84 5.19
C CYS A 112 -6.82 -27.16 5.75
N TYR A 113 -7.99 -27.20 6.39
CA TYR A 113 -8.52 -28.42 6.99
C TYR A 113 -9.26 -29.28 5.95
N PRO A 114 -8.91 -30.58 5.82
CA PRO A 114 -9.67 -31.51 5.00
C PRO A 114 -11.04 -31.80 5.64
N LYS A 115 -11.97 -32.35 4.85
CA LYS A 115 -13.31 -32.74 5.30
C LYS A 115 -13.28 -34.09 6.04
N ASP A 116 -14.36 -34.40 6.74
CA ASP A 116 -14.61 -35.71 7.38
C ASP A 116 -13.55 -36.14 8.42
N ILE A 117 -13.04 -35.19 9.20
CA ILE A 117 -12.18 -35.48 10.34
C ILE A 117 -13.05 -36.02 11.48
N ILE A 118 -12.73 -37.23 11.95
CA ILE A 118 -13.38 -37.86 13.10
C ILE A 118 -12.41 -37.76 14.27
N ILE A 119 -12.83 -37.08 15.33
CA ILE A 119 -12.03 -36.90 16.55
C ILE A 119 -12.78 -37.58 17.69
N THR A 120 -12.13 -38.54 18.34
CA THR A 120 -12.58 -39.17 19.58
C THR A 120 -11.62 -38.78 20.71
N GLU A 121 -11.91 -39.19 21.94
CA GLU A 121 -11.02 -38.92 23.08
C GLU A 121 -9.66 -39.60 22.95
N VAL A 122 -9.59 -40.69 22.19
CA VAL A 122 -8.41 -41.56 22.07
C VAL A 122 -7.78 -41.55 20.69
N SER A 123 -8.49 -41.12 19.64
CA SER A 123 -7.96 -41.09 18.28
C SER A 123 -8.45 -39.90 17.46
N ALA A 124 -7.68 -39.55 16.44
CA ALA A 124 -8.11 -38.64 15.38
C ALA A 124 -7.86 -39.34 14.04
N GLU A 125 -8.92 -39.54 13.27
CA GLU A 125 -8.90 -40.32 12.04
C GLU A 125 -9.51 -39.53 10.89
N ILE A 126 -9.02 -39.81 9.69
CA ILE A 126 -9.54 -39.23 8.45
C ILE A 126 -9.55 -40.29 7.36
N LYS A 127 -10.56 -40.25 6.49
CA LYS A 127 -10.57 -41.09 5.29
C LYS A 127 -9.41 -40.69 4.38
N LEU A 128 -8.60 -41.67 3.97
CA LEU A 128 -7.46 -41.43 3.09
C LEU A 128 -7.86 -40.69 1.81
N GLN A 129 -8.99 -41.09 1.20
CA GLN A 129 -9.48 -40.43 -0.02
C GLN A 129 -9.78 -38.95 0.20
N ALA A 130 -10.44 -38.59 1.31
CA ALA A 130 -10.76 -37.20 1.64
C ALA A 130 -9.49 -36.35 1.84
N LEU A 131 -8.42 -36.95 2.39
CA LEU A 131 -7.14 -36.29 2.52
C LEU A 131 -6.47 -36.06 1.15
N LEU A 132 -6.44 -37.08 0.28
CA LEU A 132 -5.87 -36.99 -1.06
C LEU A 132 -6.59 -35.96 -1.93
N ASP A 133 -7.93 -35.97 -1.92
CA ASP A 133 -8.75 -35.01 -2.66
C ASP A 133 -8.48 -33.57 -2.20
N HIS A 134 -8.33 -33.36 -0.89
CA HIS A 134 -7.99 -32.06 -0.31
C HIS A 134 -6.58 -31.59 -0.69
N THR A 135 -5.62 -32.51 -0.77
CA THR A 135 -4.27 -32.19 -1.26
C THR A 135 -4.33 -31.73 -2.71
N ILE A 136 -5.06 -32.42 -3.58
CA ILE A 136 -5.23 -32.05 -4.99
C ILE A 136 -5.88 -30.67 -5.14
N GLN A 137 -6.91 -30.36 -4.34
CA GLN A 137 -7.61 -29.06 -4.41
C GLN A 137 -6.73 -27.85 -4.04
N ARG A 138 -5.61 -28.08 -3.36
CA ARG A 138 -4.70 -27.02 -2.90
C ARG A 138 -3.48 -26.83 -3.82
N PHE A 139 -3.21 -27.79 -4.70
CA PHE A 139 -2.15 -27.71 -5.72
C PHE A 139 -2.69 -27.04 -6.99
#